data_AF-A0AAV7K1X1-F1
#
_entry.id   AF-A0AAV7K1X1-F1
#
_cell.length_a   1.000
_cell.length_b   1.000
_cell.length_c   1.000
_cell.angle_alpha   90.00
_cell.angle_beta   90.00
_cell.angle_gamma   90.00
#
_symmetry.space_group_name_H-M   'P 1'
#
loop_
_entity.id
_entity.type
_entity.pdbx_description
1 polymer ?
#
loop_
_entity_poly.entity_id
_entity_poly.type
_entity_poly.pdbx_seq_one_letter_code
_entity_poly.pdbx_strand_id
1 'polypeptide(L)'
;MRNNRYSNHFYIKLLVTLVLFAYVFFTPWRYSYTEEEFIAEFPQINSDYVADNARLYQLAAELNPLVRNTVYDNLKEEDITQEFIISEVKRTAKENDIPVLIWWSNLYPDMTDFKQCGKSTCVVTRDRKIFSDKEFENVAILFYGSSVNWDDLPLPRSTQLWGLLHDESSKNNIELNFIEVLSLFNYTSTFSRYSDVPLTTMYLPTLNYLTEPVNYPPSEMQESRGSVLYIHSDCQVPTYRDLYTKELMKHITVDSYGSCLNNKEFPDYLKSGGNILKFQHEDLYKFIQGYKFTLAFENSRCDDYITEKLWRPLHMRSIPIYHGARTVKDWVPAEHSVIYAEDFNNPRELADYLKYLEANETAYEEYFSYKVKVTNQRLINAMNDRIWNYYKDGIDFIEGFNCLMCQKLDELSIAKKENRVIPPRIVDIKHYNCETPQKRLTKKYMDHFDWYGVYARGYNHAKVIRNRVLNNTHF
;
A
#
# COMPACT_ATOMS: atom_id res chain seq x y z
N MET A 1 26.12 55.85 7.81
CA MET A 1 26.71 55.29 6.58
C MET A 1 26.90 53.79 6.76
N ARG A 2 26.26 53.02 5.86
CA ARG A 2 26.42 51.60 5.50
C ARG A 2 26.71 50.56 6.59
N ASN A 3 25.63 49.85 6.94
CA ASN A 3 25.60 48.60 7.71
C ASN A 3 25.92 47.37 6.82
N ASN A 4 26.64 46.42 7.41
CA ASN A 4 26.93 45.07 6.93
C ASN A 4 25.67 44.29 6.53
N ARG A 5 25.58 43.88 5.26
CA ARG A 5 24.48 43.06 4.70
C ARG A 5 24.95 41.95 3.73
N TYR A 6 26.18 41.43 3.90
CA TYR A 6 26.74 40.43 2.95
C TYR A 6 27.13 39.06 3.55
N SER A 7 26.86 38.78 4.84
CA SER A 7 27.26 37.49 5.45
C SER A 7 26.17 36.42 5.49
N ASN A 8 24.88 36.78 5.55
CA ASN A 8 23.78 35.79 5.71
C ASN A 8 23.32 35.12 4.41
N HIS A 9 23.61 35.69 3.23
CA HIS A 9 23.18 35.09 1.95
C HIS A 9 24.05 33.90 1.51
N PHE A 10 25.31 33.85 1.94
CA PHE A 10 26.22 32.79 1.55
C PHE A 10 25.96 31.49 2.35
N TYR A 11 25.63 31.61 3.64
CA TYR A 11 25.29 30.48 4.49
C TYR A 11 23.92 29.85 4.14
N ILE A 12 22.94 30.64 3.70
CA ILE A 12 21.64 30.13 3.25
C ILE A 12 21.77 29.41 1.91
N LYS A 13 22.59 29.92 0.97
CA LYS A 13 22.87 29.21 -0.30
C LYS A 13 23.57 27.88 -0.05
N LEU A 14 24.57 27.82 0.82
CA LEU A 14 25.30 26.58 1.11
C LEU A 14 24.41 25.52 1.78
N LEU A 15 23.49 25.92 2.66
CA LEU A 15 22.52 25.00 3.30
C LEU A 15 21.47 24.51 2.31
N VAL A 16 20.99 25.34 1.38
CA VAL A 16 20.05 24.92 0.33
C VAL A 16 20.73 23.95 -0.65
N THR A 17 21.99 24.18 -1.01
CA THR A 17 22.77 23.26 -1.86
C THR A 17 23.06 21.92 -1.18
N LEU A 18 23.33 21.91 0.13
CA LEU A 18 23.56 20.66 0.90
C LEU A 18 22.27 19.86 1.15
N VAL A 19 21.13 20.54 1.33
CA VAL A 19 19.81 19.88 1.44
C VAL A 19 19.35 19.32 0.09
N LEU A 20 19.68 19.99 -1.03
CA LEU A 20 19.45 19.48 -2.38
C LEU A 20 20.35 18.30 -2.72
N PHE A 21 21.63 18.31 -2.31
CA PHE A 21 22.53 17.17 -2.47
C PHE A 21 22.01 15.93 -1.73
N ALA A 22 21.45 16.08 -0.53
CA ALA A 22 20.89 14.96 0.21
C ALA A 22 19.60 14.37 -0.40
N TYR A 23 18.84 15.15 -1.17
CA TYR A 23 17.60 14.66 -1.80
C TYR A 23 17.85 13.89 -3.11
N VAL A 24 18.93 14.22 -3.82
CA VAL A 24 19.31 13.59 -5.10
C VAL A 24 19.85 12.16 -4.92
N PHE A 25 20.49 11.84 -3.79
CA PHE A 25 21.13 10.53 -3.60
C PHE A 25 20.26 9.44 -2.95
N PHE A 26 19.03 9.74 -2.50
CA PHE A 26 18.17 8.78 -1.78
C PHE A 26 16.93 8.30 -2.56
N THR A 27 16.83 8.58 -3.86
CA THR A 27 15.83 7.95 -4.73
C THR A 27 16.51 6.97 -5.69
N PRO A 28 16.22 5.66 -5.65
CA PRO A 28 16.80 4.72 -6.60
C PRO A 28 16.11 4.88 -7.96
N TRP A 29 16.84 5.53 -8.89
CA TRP A 29 16.71 5.46 -10.35
C TRP A 29 15.32 5.74 -10.99
N ARG A 30 15.09 7.01 -11.34
CA ARG A 30 14.63 7.42 -12.67
C ARG A 30 15.79 8.14 -13.34
N TYR A 31 16.00 7.95 -14.66
CA TYR A 31 17.10 8.51 -15.45
C TYR A 31 17.45 9.95 -15.04
N SER A 32 18.52 10.14 -14.26
CA SER A 32 19.06 11.48 -14.00
C SER A 32 20.00 11.81 -15.14
N TYR A 33 19.53 12.60 -16.10
CA TYR A 33 20.43 13.22 -17.08
C TYR A 33 21.45 14.09 -16.33
N THR A 34 22.73 13.91 -16.64
CA THR A 34 23.75 14.89 -16.24
C THR A 34 23.60 16.17 -17.06
N GLU A 35 24.01 17.32 -16.53
CA GLU A 35 23.98 18.61 -17.23
C GLU A 35 24.71 18.53 -18.59
N GLU A 36 25.81 17.77 -18.64
CA GLU A 36 26.60 17.53 -19.85
C GLU A 36 25.87 16.67 -20.90
N GLU A 37 25.18 15.59 -20.48
CA GLU A 37 24.37 14.75 -21.38
C GLU A 37 23.17 15.53 -21.94
N PHE A 38 22.58 16.41 -21.12
CA PHE A 38 21.45 17.24 -21.52
C PHE A 38 21.83 18.32 -22.54
N ILE A 39 22.95 19.03 -22.31
CA ILE A 39 23.47 20.04 -23.25
C ILE A 39 23.91 19.40 -24.58
N ALA A 40 24.41 18.16 -24.53
CA ALA A 40 24.77 17.41 -25.74
C ALA A 40 23.55 17.02 -26.60
N GLU A 41 22.41 16.72 -25.97
CA GLU A 41 21.18 16.39 -26.68
C GLU A 41 20.49 17.65 -27.26
N PHE A 42 20.67 18.83 -26.63
CA PHE A 42 20.04 20.10 -27.03
C PHE A 42 21.01 21.30 -27.01
N PRO A 43 21.94 21.43 -27.98
CA PRO A 43 23.02 22.42 -27.97
C PRO A 43 22.59 23.89 -28.12
N GLN A 44 21.31 24.13 -28.41
CA GLN A 44 20.71 25.46 -28.59
C GLN A 44 20.31 26.18 -27.29
N ILE A 45 20.52 25.58 -26.12
CA ILE A 45 20.10 26.13 -24.81
C ILE A 45 21.33 26.71 -24.06
N ASN A 46 21.20 27.91 -23.48
CA ASN A 46 22.28 28.59 -22.76
C ASN A 46 22.61 27.88 -21.42
N SER A 47 23.88 27.52 -21.20
CA SER A 47 24.35 26.81 -20.00
C SER A 47 24.01 27.52 -18.69
N ASP A 48 24.09 28.85 -18.65
CA ASP A 48 23.79 29.61 -17.43
C ASP A 48 22.30 29.53 -17.04
N TYR A 49 21.42 29.34 -18.04
CA TYR A 49 19.97 29.20 -17.85
C TYR A 49 19.56 27.76 -17.48
N VAL A 50 20.36 26.76 -17.88
CA VAL A 50 20.18 25.35 -17.47
C VAL A 50 20.47 25.17 -15.97
N ALA A 51 21.53 25.79 -15.47
CA ALA A 51 21.93 25.69 -14.06
C ALA A 51 20.87 26.28 -13.10
N ASP A 52 20.29 27.44 -13.43
CA ASP A 52 19.27 28.11 -12.60
C ASP A 52 17.90 27.37 -12.63
N ASN A 53 17.64 26.56 -13.67
CA ASN A 53 16.36 25.87 -13.88
C ASN A 53 16.48 24.34 -13.94
N ALA A 54 17.59 23.76 -13.46
CA ALA A 54 17.92 22.34 -13.61
C ALA A 54 16.78 21.39 -13.19
N ARG A 55 16.00 21.74 -12.17
CA ARG A 55 14.85 20.96 -11.70
C ARG A 55 13.70 20.90 -12.72
N LEU A 56 13.48 21.98 -13.47
CA LEU A 56 12.43 22.05 -14.50
C LEU A 56 12.87 21.34 -15.78
N TYR A 57 14.16 21.40 -16.10
CA TYR A 57 14.75 20.63 -17.20
C TYR A 57 14.73 19.12 -16.93
N GLN A 58 15.02 18.70 -15.69
CA GLN A 58 14.87 17.32 -15.27
C GLN A 58 13.41 16.88 -15.39
N LEU A 59 12.46 17.70 -14.92
CA LEU A 59 11.04 17.44 -15.07
C LEU A 59 10.63 17.35 -16.54
N ALA A 60 11.14 18.23 -17.41
CA ALA A 60 10.88 18.23 -18.86
C ALA A 60 11.50 17.01 -19.57
N ALA A 61 12.68 16.55 -19.14
CA ALA A 61 13.34 15.35 -19.66
C ALA A 61 12.58 14.08 -19.28
N GLU A 62 11.94 14.08 -18.11
CA GLU A 62 11.04 13.02 -17.65
C GLU A 62 9.68 13.01 -18.39
N LEU A 63 9.31 14.10 -19.08
CA LEU A 63 8.06 14.17 -19.84
C LEU A 63 8.06 13.18 -21.01
N ASN A 64 6.85 12.72 -21.32
CA ASN A 64 6.54 11.95 -22.51
C ASN A 64 7.00 12.70 -23.78
N PRO A 65 7.61 12.01 -24.78
CA PRO A 65 8.09 12.61 -26.02
C PRO A 65 7.09 13.52 -26.74
N LEU A 66 5.78 13.24 -26.63
CA LEU A 66 4.71 14.04 -27.23
C LEU A 66 4.63 15.46 -26.68
N VAL A 67 4.95 15.63 -25.39
CA VAL A 67 4.86 16.92 -24.67
C VAL A 67 6.22 17.57 -24.56
N ARG A 68 7.25 16.73 -24.44
CA ARG A 68 8.64 17.09 -24.33
C ARG A 68 9.06 18.14 -25.36
N ASN A 69 8.79 17.90 -26.65
CA ASN A 69 9.19 18.83 -27.72
C ASN A 69 8.50 20.20 -27.58
N THR A 70 7.21 20.22 -27.25
CA THR A 70 6.49 21.50 -27.08
C THR A 70 6.92 22.25 -25.83
N VAL A 71 7.21 21.56 -24.73
CA VAL A 71 7.81 22.19 -23.54
C VAL A 71 9.21 22.73 -23.86
N TYR A 72 10.02 22.00 -24.65
CA TYR A 72 11.33 22.46 -25.11
C TYR A 72 11.29 23.64 -26.08
N ASP A 73 10.28 23.74 -26.93
CA ASP A 73 10.12 24.89 -27.82
C ASP A 73 9.76 26.16 -27.03
N ASN A 74 8.92 26.03 -25.99
CA ASN A 74 8.52 27.14 -25.12
C ASN A 74 9.58 27.49 -24.04
N LEU A 75 10.52 26.58 -23.76
CA LEU A 75 11.66 26.78 -22.86
C LEU A 75 12.56 27.97 -23.22
N LYS A 76 12.44 28.48 -24.45
CA LYS A 76 13.21 29.64 -24.93
C LYS A 76 12.55 30.99 -24.63
N GLU A 77 11.28 31.02 -24.20
CA GLU A 77 10.50 32.27 -24.18
C GLU A 77 9.94 32.73 -22.80
N GLU A 78 9.89 31.95 -21.71
CA GLU A 78 9.33 32.43 -20.41
C GLU A 78 9.69 31.56 -19.16
N ASP A 79 9.38 32.05 -17.95
CA ASP A 79 9.55 31.37 -16.64
C ASP A 79 8.66 30.12 -16.53
N ILE A 80 9.24 28.92 -16.69
CA ILE A 80 8.49 27.67 -16.57
C ILE A 80 8.09 27.40 -15.13
N THR A 81 6.80 27.20 -14.92
CA THR A 81 6.24 26.78 -13.65
C THR A 81 5.66 25.38 -13.76
N GLN A 82 5.45 24.74 -12.62
CA GLN A 82 4.71 23.48 -12.55
C GLN A 82 3.29 23.63 -13.14
N GLU A 83 2.67 24.80 -13.01
CA GLU A 83 1.35 25.08 -13.59
C GLU A 83 1.38 25.09 -15.12
N PHE A 84 2.44 25.63 -15.73
CA PHE A 84 2.65 25.60 -17.18
C PHE A 84 2.82 24.17 -17.69
N ILE A 85 3.62 23.34 -17.01
CA ILE A 85 3.80 21.94 -17.42
C ILE A 85 2.47 21.17 -17.33
N ILE A 86 1.68 21.40 -16.27
CA ILE A 86 0.37 20.77 -16.11
C ILE A 86 -0.61 21.23 -17.21
N SER A 87 -0.61 22.53 -17.56
CA SER A 87 -1.50 23.03 -18.62
C SER A 87 -1.13 22.43 -19.98
N GLU A 88 0.16 22.28 -20.25
CA GLU A 88 0.68 21.72 -21.49
C GLU A 88 0.38 20.22 -21.59
N VAL A 89 0.58 19.46 -20.50
CA VAL A 89 0.17 18.04 -20.41
C VAL A 89 -1.32 17.86 -20.73
N LYS A 90 -2.18 18.70 -20.16
CA LYS A 90 -3.63 18.67 -20.42
C LYS A 90 -3.96 19.03 -21.87
N ARG A 91 -3.28 20.04 -22.42
CA ARG A 91 -3.46 20.47 -23.81
C ARG A 91 -3.09 19.35 -24.77
N THR A 92 -1.92 18.72 -24.59
CA THR A 92 -1.50 17.60 -25.45
C THR A 92 -2.45 16.41 -25.32
N ALA A 93 -2.90 16.10 -24.09
CA ALA A 93 -3.84 15.02 -23.87
C ALA A 93 -5.17 15.22 -24.60
N LYS A 94 -5.69 16.45 -24.57
CA LYS A 94 -6.88 16.85 -25.32
C LYS A 94 -6.68 16.75 -26.83
N GLU A 95 -5.59 17.31 -27.36
CA GLU A 95 -5.32 17.33 -28.81
C GLU A 95 -5.13 15.94 -29.42
N ASN A 96 -4.66 14.99 -28.64
CA ASN A 96 -4.35 13.64 -29.09
C ASN A 96 -5.36 12.58 -28.60
N ASP A 97 -6.48 12.99 -27.98
CA ASP A 97 -7.51 12.09 -27.43
C ASP A 97 -6.90 11.04 -26.47
N ILE A 98 -5.95 11.47 -25.64
CA ILE A 98 -5.23 10.60 -24.70
C ILE A 98 -6.11 10.36 -23.46
N PRO A 99 -6.34 9.09 -23.07
CA PRO A 99 -7.12 8.76 -21.88
C PRO A 99 -6.61 9.43 -20.59
N VAL A 100 -7.52 9.82 -19.70
CA VAL A 100 -7.17 10.47 -18.42
C VAL A 100 -7.67 9.64 -17.23
N LEU A 101 -6.78 9.39 -16.28
CA LEU A 101 -7.05 8.74 -15.00
C LEU A 101 -7.06 9.81 -13.90
N ILE A 102 -8.20 10.00 -13.24
CA ILE A 102 -8.35 10.96 -12.15
C ILE A 102 -8.37 10.21 -10.83
N TRP A 103 -7.36 10.40 -9.98
CA TRP A 103 -7.41 9.99 -8.58
C TRP A 103 -8.34 10.93 -7.82
N TRP A 104 -9.56 10.45 -7.55
CA TRP A 104 -10.57 11.24 -6.85
C TRP A 104 -10.20 11.38 -5.38
N SER A 105 -9.86 10.30 -4.71
CA SER A 105 -9.45 10.31 -3.30
C SER A 105 -7.94 10.55 -3.15
N ASN A 106 -7.51 10.92 -1.95
CA ASN A 106 -6.11 11.22 -1.66
C ASN A 106 -5.29 9.93 -1.51
N LEU A 107 -4.31 9.71 -2.39
CA LEU A 107 -3.34 8.60 -2.30
C LEU A 107 -1.91 9.00 -2.70
N TYR A 108 -1.78 10.06 -3.49
CA TYR A 108 -0.51 10.46 -4.10
C TYR A 108 -0.32 11.98 -3.96
N PRO A 109 0.92 12.50 -3.82
CA PRO A 109 1.16 13.94 -3.99
C PRO A 109 0.63 14.42 -5.35
N ASP A 110 0.23 15.69 -5.45
CA ASP A 110 -0.32 16.25 -6.68
C ASP A 110 0.70 16.23 -7.82
N MET A 111 0.62 15.21 -8.69
CA MET A 111 1.36 15.16 -9.94
C MET A 111 0.38 14.86 -11.08
N THR A 112 0.37 15.72 -12.09
CA THR A 112 -0.31 15.47 -13.37
C THR A 112 0.76 15.14 -14.38
N ASP A 113 0.77 13.90 -14.86
CA ASP A 113 1.84 13.42 -15.74
C ASP A 113 1.34 12.31 -16.67
N PHE A 114 2.06 12.10 -17.77
CA PHE A 114 1.84 10.99 -18.67
C PHE A 114 2.39 9.70 -18.09
N LYS A 115 1.64 8.63 -18.32
CA LYS A 115 2.05 7.28 -18.00
C LYS A 115 2.06 6.42 -19.26
N GLN A 116 3.20 5.80 -19.52
CA GLN A 116 3.35 4.76 -20.53
C GLN A 116 3.13 3.38 -19.91
N CYS A 117 2.18 2.63 -20.45
CA CYS A 117 1.75 1.33 -19.94
C CYS A 117 1.71 0.28 -21.05
N GLY A 118 2.90 -0.16 -21.47
CA GLY A 118 3.06 -0.99 -22.66
C GLY A 118 2.78 -0.16 -23.91
N LYS A 119 1.73 -0.52 -24.65
CA LYS A 119 1.31 0.21 -25.87
C LYS A 119 0.37 1.39 -25.59
N SER A 120 -0.23 1.44 -24.40
CA SER A 120 -1.19 2.46 -24.02
C SER A 120 -0.48 3.63 -23.33
N THR A 121 -0.96 4.84 -23.60
CA THR A 121 -0.52 6.08 -22.96
C THR A 121 -1.73 6.76 -22.35
N CYS A 122 -1.60 7.28 -21.13
CA CYS A 122 -2.65 8.04 -20.46
C CYS A 122 -2.05 9.17 -19.62
N VAL A 123 -2.87 10.12 -19.19
CA VAL A 123 -2.52 11.10 -18.16
C VAL A 123 -3.06 10.64 -16.81
N VAL A 124 -2.24 10.68 -15.77
CA VAL A 124 -2.68 10.48 -14.39
C VAL A 124 -2.70 11.83 -13.69
N THR A 125 -3.78 12.16 -13.00
CA THR A 125 -3.96 13.47 -12.36
C THR A 125 -4.85 13.39 -11.11
N ARG A 126 -4.77 14.42 -10.27
CA ARG A 126 -5.70 14.70 -9.17
C ARG A 126 -6.61 15.89 -9.46
N ASP A 127 -6.48 16.52 -10.62
CA ASP A 127 -7.33 17.65 -10.99
C ASP A 127 -8.74 17.18 -11.36
N ARG A 128 -9.62 17.19 -10.37
CA ARG A 128 -11.03 16.83 -10.51
C ARG A 128 -11.81 17.75 -11.43
N LYS A 129 -11.29 18.95 -11.79
CA LYS A 129 -11.97 19.86 -12.74
C LYS A 129 -12.11 19.22 -14.12
N ILE A 130 -11.17 18.34 -14.50
CA ILE A 130 -11.21 17.58 -15.77
C ILE A 130 -12.49 16.75 -15.88
N PHE A 131 -13.04 16.25 -14.77
CA PHE A 131 -14.27 15.47 -14.79
C PHE A 131 -15.48 16.24 -15.33
N SER A 132 -15.52 17.57 -15.15
CA SER A 132 -16.60 18.43 -15.65
C SER A 132 -16.31 19.03 -17.03
N ASP A 133 -15.11 18.82 -17.55
CA ASP A 133 -14.69 19.37 -18.82
C ASP A 133 -15.11 18.44 -19.96
N LYS A 134 -15.99 18.96 -20.83
CA LYS A 134 -16.60 18.20 -21.93
C LYS A 134 -15.60 17.84 -23.03
N GLU A 135 -14.42 18.45 -23.03
CA GLU A 135 -13.37 18.17 -24.00
C GLU A 135 -12.62 16.87 -23.68
N PHE A 136 -12.77 16.33 -22.46
CA PHE A 136 -12.22 15.04 -22.07
C PHE A 136 -13.32 13.97 -22.10
N GLU A 137 -13.43 13.24 -23.21
CA GLU A 137 -14.42 12.17 -23.36
C GLU A 137 -14.00 10.84 -22.71
N ASN A 138 -12.68 10.60 -22.58
CA ASN A 138 -12.11 9.33 -22.16
C ASN A 138 -11.48 9.44 -20.78
N VAL A 139 -12.32 9.41 -19.74
CA VAL A 139 -11.92 9.58 -18.34
C VAL A 139 -12.28 8.36 -17.49
N ALA A 140 -11.34 7.89 -16.66
CA ALA A 140 -11.59 6.95 -15.58
C ALA A 140 -11.32 7.59 -14.22
N ILE A 141 -12.06 7.16 -13.20
CA ILE A 141 -11.95 7.67 -11.84
C ILE A 141 -11.39 6.58 -10.92
N LEU A 142 -10.33 6.92 -10.18
CA LEU A 142 -9.64 6.02 -9.27
C LEU A 142 -9.89 6.44 -7.82
N PHE A 143 -10.07 5.43 -6.98
CA PHE A 143 -10.37 5.59 -5.57
C PHE A 143 -9.40 4.75 -4.74
N TYR A 144 -8.92 5.35 -3.66
CA TYR A 144 -8.14 4.71 -2.62
C TYR A 144 -9.04 4.45 -1.43
N GLY A 145 -9.25 3.17 -1.11
CA GLY A 145 -10.30 2.74 -0.18
C GLY A 145 -10.28 3.46 1.17
N SER A 146 -9.10 3.67 1.76
CA SER A 146 -8.98 4.34 3.07
C SER A 146 -9.32 5.83 3.05
N SER A 147 -9.30 6.49 1.89
CA SER A 147 -9.52 7.94 1.77
C SER A 147 -10.71 8.32 0.90
N VAL A 148 -11.54 7.35 0.51
CA VAL A 148 -12.80 7.63 -0.20
C VAL A 148 -13.71 8.42 0.72
N ASN A 149 -14.12 9.60 0.27
CA ASN A 149 -15.19 10.36 0.88
C ASN A 149 -16.50 10.01 0.18
N TRP A 150 -17.37 9.25 0.85
CA TRP A 150 -18.66 8.84 0.31
C TRP A 150 -19.63 10.00 0.08
N ASP A 151 -19.36 11.16 0.69
CA ASP A 151 -20.19 12.35 0.52
C ASP A 151 -19.83 13.15 -0.75
N ASP A 152 -18.62 12.93 -1.25
CA ASP A 152 -17.99 13.65 -2.36
C ASP A 152 -17.62 12.64 -3.44
N LEU A 153 -18.62 12.16 -4.17
CA LEU A 153 -18.47 11.23 -5.28
C LEU A 153 -18.57 11.97 -6.63
N PRO A 154 -17.87 11.51 -7.68
CA PRO A 154 -17.90 12.09 -9.02
C PRO A 154 -19.23 11.77 -9.71
N LEU A 155 -20.25 12.58 -9.41
CA LEU A 155 -21.58 12.50 -9.98
C LEU A 155 -21.80 13.65 -10.99
N PRO A 156 -22.60 13.45 -12.06
CA PRO A 156 -23.35 12.23 -12.37
C PRO A 156 -22.47 11.11 -12.91
N ARG A 157 -22.74 9.88 -12.46
CA ARG A 157 -22.17 8.67 -13.01
C ARG A 157 -22.88 8.30 -14.30
N SER A 158 -22.11 8.09 -15.36
CA SER A 158 -22.59 7.63 -16.66
C SER A 158 -21.81 6.39 -17.11
N THR A 159 -20.84 6.55 -18.00
CA THR A 159 -20.04 5.48 -18.60
C THR A 159 -18.61 5.42 -18.10
N GLN A 160 -18.21 6.32 -17.18
CA GLN A 160 -16.83 6.36 -16.69
C GLN A 160 -16.48 5.09 -15.94
N LEU A 161 -15.27 4.57 -16.19
CA LEU A 161 -14.72 3.47 -15.41
C LEU A 161 -14.37 3.95 -14.00
N TRP A 162 -14.73 3.18 -12.98
CA TRP A 162 -14.31 3.40 -11.60
C TRP A 162 -13.35 2.28 -11.17
N GLY A 163 -12.16 2.65 -10.70
CA GLY A 163 -11.16 1.74 -10.16
C GLY A 163 -11.02 1.88 -8.65
N LEU A 164 -10.92 0.77 -7.92
CA LEU A 164 -10.66 0.75 -6.48
C LEU A 164 -9.29 0.16 -6.17
N LEU A 165 -8.41 0.94 -5.55
CA LEU A 165 -7.19 0.46 -4.91
C LEU A 165 -7.38 0.48 -3.39
N HIS A 166 -7.16 -0.64 -2.71
CA HIS A 166 -7.24 -0.68 -1.25
C HIS A 166 -6.39 -1.80 -0.66
N ASP A 167 -5.28 -1.44 -0.04
CA ASP A 167 -4.31 -2.33 0.60
C ASP A 167 -4.53 -2.48 2.12
N GLU A 168 -5.46 -1.71 2.67
CA GLU A 168 -5.71 -1.61 4.09
C GLU A 168 -6.90 -2.45 4.57
N SER A 169 -6.97 -2.60 5.89
CA SER A 169 -8.04 -3.31 6.59
C SER A 169 -9.42 -2.71 6.30
N SER A 170 -10.44 -3.57 6.20
CA SER A 170 -11.85 -3.14 6.12
C SER A 170 -12.32 -2.23 7.26
N LYS A 171 -11.56 -2.20 8.36
CA LYS A 171 -11.73 -1.23 9.44
C LYS A 171 -11.72 0.22 8.94
N ASN A 172 -10.86 0.53 7.97
CA ASN A 172 -10.68 1.91 7.49
C ASN A 172 -11.86 2.38 6.64
N ASN A 173 -12.56 1.45 5.98
CA ASN A 173 -13.74 1.75 5.19
C ASN A 173 -14.67 0.52 5.16
N ILE A 174 -15.65 0.51 6.06
CA ILE A 174 -16.50 -0.65 6.30
C ILE A 174 -17.48 -0.88 5.16
N GLU A 175 -17.83 0.18 4.43
CA GLU A 175 -18.76 0.16 3.31
C GLU A 175 -18.26 -0.71 2.15
N LEU A 176 -16.94 -0.82 1.98
CA LEU A 176 -16.30 -1.69 0.99
C LEU A 176 -16.51 -3.18 1.26
N ASN A 177 -17.01 -3.59 2.43
CA ASN A 177 -17.37 -4.99 2.70
C ASN A 177 -18.67 -5.42 2.02
N PHE A 178 -19.41 -4.49 1.42
CA PHE A 178 -20.76 -4.74 0.94
C PHE A 178 -20.85 -4.62 -0.58
N ILE A 179 -21.55 -5.57 -1.19
CA ILE A 179 -21.72 -5.61 -2.65
C ILE A 179 -22.40 -4.35 -3.18
N GLU A 180 -23.24 -3.70 -2.36
CA GLU A 180 -23.91 -2.45 -2.70
C GLU A 180 -22.93 -1.37 -3.16
N VAL A 181 -21.77 -1.28 -2.49
CA VAL A 181 -20.69 -0.34 -2.80
C VAL A 181 -19.64 -0.98 -3.72
N LEU A 182 -19.23 -2.23 -3.49
CA LEU A 182 -18.22 -2.87 -4.35
C LEU A 182 -18.62 -2.92 -5.82
N SER A 183 -19.89 -3.20 -6.11
CA SER A 183 -20.39 -3.23 -7.50
C SER A 183 -20.50 -1.85 -8.16
N LEU A 184 -20.11 -0.77 -7.45
CA LEU A 184 -19.85 0.53 -8.05
C LEU A 184 -18.46 0.58 -8.71
N PHE A 185 -17.60 -0.41 -8.57
CA PHE A 185 -16.30 -0.43 -9.21
C PHE A 185 -16.27 -1.41 -10.38
N ASN A 186 -15.40 -1.12 -11.34
CA ASN A 186 -15.20 -1.94 -12.53
C ASN A 186 -13.95 -2.82 -12.41
N TYR A 187 -12.88 -2.29 -11.81
CA TYR A 187 -11.61 -2.99 -11.60
C TYR A 187 -11.08 -2.72 -10.21
N THR A 188 -10.33 -3.67 -9.64
CA THR A 188 -9.73 -3.50 -8.32
C THR A 188 -8.27 -3.91 -8.20
N SER A 189 -7.59 -3.25 -7.25
CA SER A 189 -6.32 -3.66 -6.69
C SER A 189 -6.44 -3.71 -5.16
N THR A 190 -6.74 -4.89 -4.62
CA THR A 190 -6.94 -5.11 -3.17
C THR A 190 -6.14 -6.30 -2.69
N PHE A 191 -6.15 -6.55 -1.38
CA PHE A 191 -5.56 -7.77 -0.80
C PHE A 191 -6.16 -9.08 -1.34
N SER A 192 -7.34 -9.05 -1.97
CA SER A 192 -7.98 -10.26 -2.53
C SER A 192 -7.22 -10.81 -3.74
N ARG A 193 -7.06 -12.13 -3.79
CA ARG A 193 -6.51 -12.84 -4.96
C ARG A 193 -7.35 -12.70 -6.24
N TYR A 194 -8.60 -12.27 -6.10
CA TYR A 194 -9.53 -12.10 -7.22
C TYR A 194 -9.48 -10.69 -7.81
N SER A 195 -8.74 -9.76 -7.18
CA SER A 195 -8.49 -8.44 -7.75
C SER A 195 -7.79 -8.54 -9.10
N ASP A 196 -8.00 -7.54 -9.96
CA ASP A 196 -7.37 -7.46 -11.27
C ASP A 196 -5.85 -7.23 -11.15
N VAL A 197 -5.44 -6.50 -10.11
CA VAL A 197 -4.05 -6.45 -9.63
C VAL A 197 -4.04 -6.88 -8.15
N PRO A 198 -3.87 -8.17 -7.85
CA PRO A 198 -3.87 -8.64 -6.46
C PRO A 198 -2.72 -8.06 -5.65
N LEU A 199 -2.98 -7.71 -4.38
CA LEU A 199 -2.01 -7.24 -3.38
C LEU A 199 -1.76 -8.27 -2.27
N THR A 200 -2.20 -9.51 -2.45
CA THR A 200 -2.18 -10.56 -1.43
C THR A 200 -0.79 -10.83 -0.83
N THR A 201 0.26 -10.66 -1.63
CA THR A 201 1.66 -10.89 -1.22
C THR A 201 2.44 -9.58 -1.04
N MET A 202 1.76 -8.43 -0.87
CA MET A 202 2.39 -7.11 -0.85
C MET A 202 3.50 -6.96 0.20
N TYR A 203 3.30 -7.55 1.37
CA TYR A 203 4.25 -7.47 2.48
C TYR A 203 5.34 -8.55 2.45
N LEU A 204 5.40 -9.37 1.39
CA LEU A 204 6.46 -10.33 1.14
C LEU A 204 7.41 -9.81 0.03
N PRO A 205 8.63 -9.35 0.35
CA PRO A 205 9.54 -8.78 -0.65
C PRO A 205 9.92 -9.75 -1.75
N THR A 206 10.34 -10.96 -1.40
CA THR A 206 10.80 -12.01 -2.31
C THR A 206 10.56 -13.37 -1.67
N LEU A 207 10.67 -14.46 -2.43
CA LEU A 207 10.72 -15.79 -1.82
C LEU A 207 12.01 -15.98 -1.00
N ASN A 208 13.13 -15.39 -1.45
CA ASN A 208 14.41 -15.45 -0.74
C ASN A 208 14.34 -14.83 0.65
N TYR A 209 13.53 -13.78 0.84
CA TYR A 209 13.26 -13.19 2.15
C TYR A 209 12.86 -14.26 3.18
N LEU A 210 12.12 -15.31 2.78
CA LEU A 210 11.73 -16.37 3.71
C LEU A 210 12.86 -17.34 4.01
N THR A 211 13.77 -17.59 3.07
CA THR A 211 14.85 -18.58 3.17
C THR A 211 16.17 -18.00 3.64
N GLU A 212 16.32 -16.67 3.63
CA GLU A 212 17.55 -15.99 4.04
C GLU A 212 17.96 -16.38 5.47
N PRO A 213 19.26 -16.67 5.67
CA PRO A 213 19.77 -17.04 6.98
C PRO A 213 19.68 -15.84 7.92
N VAL A 214 19.16 -16.09 9.12
CA VAL A 214 19.06 -15.05 10.15
C VAL A 214 20.39 -15.00 10.91
N ASN A 215 21.27 -14.08 10.52
CA ASN A 215 22.64 -13.98 11.06
C ASN A 215 22.79 -12.90 12.15
N TYR A 216 21.74 -12.66 12.92
CA TYR A 216 21.84 -11.74 14.06
C TYR A 216 22.29 -12.52 15.29
N PRO A 217 23.32 -12.05 16.02
CA PRO A 217 23.78 -12.70 17.23
C PRO A 217 22.62 -12.76 18.24
N PRO A 218 22.49 -13.85 19.02
CA PRO A 218 21.51 -13.90 20.10
C PRO A 218 21.70 -12.67 20.97
N SER A 219 20.68 -11.81 21.06
CA SER A 219 20.81 -10.60 21.88
C SER A 219 20.99 -11.01 23.34
N GLU A 220 21.92 -10.40 24.06
CA GLU A 220 22.12 -10.56 25.51
C GLU A 220 20.81 -10.37 26.32
N MET A 221 19.80 -9.73 25.73
CA MET A 221 18.47 -9.52 26.31
C MET A 221 17.54 -10.74 26.32
N GLN A 222 17.92 -11.89 25.72
CA GLN A 222 17.06 -13.09 25.63
C GLN A 222 16.61 -13.61 27.01
N GLU A 223 17.45 -13.48 28.05
CA GLU A 223 17.14 -13.99 29.39
C GLU A 223 16.00 -13.24 30.11
N SER A 224 15.59 -12.06 29.63
CA SER A 224 14.59 -11.19 30.27
C SER A 224 13.23 -11.11 29.53
N ARG A 225 13.11 -11.79 28.39
CA ARG A 225 11.95 -11.71 27.51
C ARG A 225 10.91 -12.78 27.83
N GLY A 226 9.65 -12.43 27.63
CA GLY A 226 8.55 -13.38 27.62
C GLY A 226 8.63 -14.34 26.44
N SER A 227 7.83 -15.40 26.51
CA SER A 227 7.71 -16.43 25.48
C SER A 227 7.15 -15.90 24.15
N VAL A 228 6.20 -14.98 24.25
CA VAL A 228 5.36 -14.53 23.13
C VAL A 228 5.45 -13.01 22.96
N LEU A 229 5.64 -12.56 21.72
CA LEU A 229 5.67 -11.15 21.35
C LEU A 229 4.32 -10.67 20.80
N TYR A 230 3.86 -9.49 21.26
CA TYR A 230 2.70 -8.77 20.73
C TYR A 230 3.10 -7.31 20.41
N ILE A 231 3.17 -6.94 19.13
CA ILE A 231 3.52 -5.57 18.68
C ILE A 231 2.34 -4.97 17.92
N HIS A 232 1.52 -4.15 18.61
CA HIS A 232 0.34 -3.54 18.01
C HIS A 232 0.05 -2.16 18.60
N SER A 233 -0.29 -1.22 17.70
CA SER A 233 -0.68 0.14 18.08
C SER A 233 -2.08 0.53 17.64
N ASP A 234 -2.70 -0.27 16.75
CA ASP A 234 -4.10 -0.09 16.39
C ASP A 234 -4.98 -1.00 17.25
N CYS A 235 -5.62 -0.42 18.28
CA CYS A 235 -6.37 -1.18 19.27
C CYS A 235 -7.87 -1.20 18.93
N GLN A 236 -8.63 -2.06 19.62
CA GLN A 236 -10.09 -2.15 19.44
C GLN A 236 -10.45 -2.36 17.97
N VAL A 237 -9.90 -3.41 17.36
CA VAL A 237 -10.08 -3.75 15.93
C VAL A 237 -11.17 -4.81 15.74
N PRO A 238 -11.74 -4.96 14.52
CA PRO A 238 -12.81 -5.92 14.21
C PRO A 238 -12.55 -7.38 14.62
N THR A 239 -11.29 -7.81 14.68
CA THR A 239 -10.91 -9.17 15.14
C THR A 239 -11.01 -9.36 16.65
N TYR A 240 -11.22 -8.30 17.43
CA TYR A 240 -11.21 -8.34 18.90
C TYR A 240 -9.92 -8.93 19.48
N ARG A 241 -8.81 -8.85 18.74
CA ARG A 241 -7.53 -9.51 19.07
C ARG A 241 -7.00 -9.16 20.46
N ASP A 242 -7.21 -7.93 20.93
CA ASP A 242 -6.75 -7.47 22.24
C ASP A 242 -7.42 -8.27 23.39
N LEU A 243 -8.68 -8.68 23.22
CA LEU A 243 -9.39 -9.49 24.21
C LEU A 243 -8.84 -10.92 24.24
N TYR A 244 -8.59 -11.49 23.06
CA TYR A 244 -7.96 -12.80 22.95
C TYR A 244 -6.57 -12.81 23.62
N THR A 245 -5.74 -11.80 23.31
CA THR A 245 -4.41 -11.64 23.89
C THR A 245 -4.47 -11.46 25.41
N LYS A 246 -5.39 -10.65 25.93
CA LYS A 246 -5.60 -10.49 27.39
C LYS A 246 -5.90 -11.82 28.10
N GLU A 247 -6.64 -12.73 27.46
CA GLU A 247 -6.84 -14.06 28.03
C GLU A 247 -5.63 -14.97 27.91
N LEU A 248 -4.94 -14.94 26.78
CA LEU A 248 -3.71 -15.69 26.60
C LEU A 248 -2.66 -15.32 27.66
N MET A 249 -2.55 -14.03 28.01
CA MET A 249 -1.65 -13.49 29.03
C MET A 249 -1.84 -14.10 30.43
N LYS A 250 -2.99 -14.73 30.72
CA LYS A 250 -3.21 -15.43 31.99
C LYS A 250 -2.59 -16.82 32.04
N HIS A 251 -2.13 -17.33 30.90
CA HIS A 251 -1.69 -18.71 30.74
C HIS A 251 -0.25 -18.82 30.27
N ILE A 252 0.28 -17.79 29.60
CA ILE A 252 1.68 -17.68 29.17
C ILE A 252 2.12 -16.22 29.20
N THR A 253 3.41 -15.96 29.42
CA THR A 253 3.97 -14.61 29.39
C THR A 253 3.94 -14.06 27.97
N VAL A 254 3.15 -13.01 27.77
CA VAL A 254 3.13 -12.23 26.53
C VAL A 254 3.72 -10.85 26.81
N ASP A 255 4.78 -10.51 26.10
CA ASP A 255 5.37 -9.18 26.13
C ASP A 255 4.72 -8.35 25.03
N SER A 256 4.05 -7.27 25.46
CA SER A 256 3.24 -6.41 24.62
C SER A 256 3.84 -5.02 24.54
N TYR A 257 4.14 -4.62 23.30
CA TYR A 257 4.71 -3.35 22.92
C TYR A 257 3.78 -2.60 21.95
N GLY A 258 3.94 -1.28 21.87
CA GLY A 258 3.05 -0.40 21.12
C GLY A 258 1.95 0.17 22.00
N SER A 259 0.87 0.66 21.40
CA SER A 259 -0.22 1.31 22.16
C SER A 259 -1.22 0.33 22.78
N CYS A 260 -1.29 -0.92 22.30
CA CYS A 260 -2.29 -1.89 22.75
C CYS A 260 -1.74 -2.78 23.85
N LEU A 261 -2.49 -2.93 24.95
CA LEU A 261 -2.14 -3.65 26.18
C LEU A 261 -0.88 -3.13 26.91
N ASN A 262 0.21 -2.91 26.18
CA ASN A 262 1.39 -2.12 26.52
C ASN A 262 1.91 -2.41 27.93
N ASN A 263 2.33 -3.65 28.18
CA ASN A 263 2.93 -4.07 29.45
C ASN A 263 4.46 -4.00 29.45
N LYS A 264 5.08 -3.66 28.31
CA LYS A 264 6.52 -3.48 28.14
C LYS A 264 6.80 -2.23 27.30
N GLU A 265 7.87 -1.53 27.63
CA GLU A 265 8.37 -0.43 26.81
C GLU A 265 9.38 -0.93 25.77
N PHE A 266 9.28 -0.39 24.55
CA PHE A 266 10.32 -0.61 23.54
C PHE A 266 11.69 -0.17 24.07
N PRO A 267 12.79 -0.88 23.74
CA PRO A 267 14.14 -0.35 23.94
C PRO A 267 14.34 1.00 23.25
N ASP A 268 15.22 1.84 23.78
CA ASP A 268 15.41 3.23 23.28
C ASP A 268 15.75 3.30 21.79
N TYR A 269 16.50 2.32 21.26
CA TYR A 269 16.83 2.24 19.82
C TYR A 269 15.60 1.98 18.92
N LEU A 270 14.48 1.50 19.48
CA LEU A 270 13.20 1.35 18.79
C LEU A 270 12.20 2.47 19.11
N LYS A 271 12.41 3.25 20.19
CA LYS A 271 11.51 4.35 20.59
C LYS A 271 11.54 5.54 19.62
N SER A 272 12.66 5.79 18.97
CA SER A 272 12.88 6.96 18.10
C SER A 272 12.25 6.85 16.70
N GLY A 273 11.66 5.71 16.33
CA GLY A 273 11.20 5.47 14.97
C GLY A 273 9.71 5.14 14.87
N GLY A 274 8.85 6.16 14.81
CA GLY A 274 7.44 5.99 14.41
C GLY A 274 7.28 5.29 13.04
N ASN A 275 8.34 5.30 12.23
CA ASN A 275 8.45 4.62 10.94
C ASN A 275 9.10 3.22 11.02
N ILE A 276 9.93 2.92 12.03
CA ILE A 276 10.65 1.64 12.16
C ILE A 276 9.67 0.46 12.24
N LEU A 277 8.54 0.64 12.93
CA LEU A 277 7.51 -0.39 13.06
C LEU A 277 6.70 -0.64 11.77
N LYS A 278 6.75 0.30 10.82
CA LYS A 278 6.05 0.19 9.53
C LYS A 278 6.95 -0.37 8.43
N PHE A 279 8.26 -0.16 8.53
CA PHE A 279 9.23 -0.61 7.53
C PHE A 279 9.99 -1.89 7.95
N GLN A 280 10.64 -2.49 6.96
CA GLN A 280 11.52 -3.65 7.10
C GLN A 280 12.86 -3.21 7.67
N HIS A 281 12.88 -2.86 8.96
CA HIS A 281 14.06 -2.32 9.62
C HIS A 281 14.83 -3.40 10.38
N GLU A 282 16.16 -3.42 10.23
CA GLU A 282 17.02 -4.43 10.86
C GLU A 282 16.88 -4.50 12.38
N ASP A 283 16.72 -3.35 13.04
CA ASP A 283 16.57 -3.33 14.51
C ASP A 283 15.25 -3.96 14.98
N LEU A 284 14.18 -3.81 14.21
CA LEU A 284 12.93 -4.50 14.48
C LEU A 284 13.07 -6.00 14.24
N TYR A 285 13.81 -6.40 13.21
CA TYR A 285 14.10 -7.79 12.91
C TYR A 285 14.87 -8.46 14.04
N LYS A 286 16.00 -7.89 14.47
CA LYS A 286 16.76 -8.35 15.65
C LYS A 286 15.88 -8.44 16.89
N PHE A 287 14.96 -7.49 17.06
CA PHE A 287 14.03 -7.50 18.16
C PHE A 287 13.05 -8.68 18.10
N ILE A 288 12.39 -8.92 16.97
CA ILE A 288 11.46 -10.05 16.77
C ILE A 288 12.16 -11.40 16.94
N GLN A 289 13.39 -11.54 16.41
CA GLN A 289 14.18 -12.78 16.46
C GLN A 289 14.37 -13.31 17.90
N GLY A 290 14.47 -12.41 18.89
CA GLY A 290 14.66 -12.83 20.28
C GLY A 290 13.39 -13.35 20.98
N TYR A 291 12.32 -13.65 20.23
CA TYR A 291 11.10 -14.29 20.73
C TYR A 291 10.82 -15.59 19.98
N LYS A 292 10.53 -16.69 20.69
CA LYS A 292 10.14 -17.97 20.07
C LYS A 292 8.82 -17.85 19.30
N PHE A 293 7.87 -17.05 19.80
CA PHE A 293 6.57 -16.88 19.17
C PHE A 293 6.20 -15.39 19.00
N THR A 294 5.48 -15.08 17.94
CA THR A 294 4.92 -13.75 17.69
C THR A 294 3.44 -13.83 17.35
N LEU A 295 2.60 -13.05 18.03
CA LEU A 295 1.17 -12.95 17.71
C LEU A 295 0.97 -12.16 16.40
N ALA A 296 0.73 -12.88 15.31
CA ALA A 296 0.45 -12.36 13.98
C ALA A 296 -1.05 -12.12 13.78
N PHE A 297 -1.64 -11.27 14.62
CA PHE A 297 -3.09 -11.02 14.62
C PHE A 297 -3.46 -9.81 13.76
N GLU A 298 -4.35 -10.01 12.79
CA GLU A 298 -4.79 -8.96 11.86
C GLU A 298 -5.85 -8.03 12.46
N ASN A 299 -6.06 -6.88 11.82
CA ASN A 299 -7.08 -5.90 12.23
C ASN A 299 -8.49 -6.40 11.89
N SER A 300 -8.67 -6.99 10.71
CA SER A 300 -9.93 -7.57 10.23
C SER A 300 -9.72 -9.01 9.76
N ARG A 301 -10.78 -9.82 9.80
CA ARG A 301 -10.79 -11.16 9.20
C ARG A 301 -11.34 -11.07 7.79
N CYS A 302 -10.45 -10.83 6.83
CA CYS A 302 -10.79 -10.83 5.41
C CYS A 302 -9.96 -11.87 4.68
N ASP A 303 -10.57 -12.58 3.74
CA ASP A 303 -9.84 -13.54 2.91
C ASP A 303 -8.72 -12.80 2.18
N ASP A 304 -7.53 -13.40 2.21
CA ASP A 304 -6.30 -12.90 1.60
C ASP A 304 -5.74 -11.59 2.19
N TYR A 305 -6.34 -11.02 3.25
CA TYR A 305 -5.74 -9.91 4.00
C TYR A 305 -4.62 -10.41 4.92
N ILE A 306 -3.41 -10.42 4.36
CA ILE A 306 -2.19 -10.92 5.01
C ILE A 306 -1.14 -9.81 5.01
N THR A 307 -0.76 -9.38 6.20
CA THR A 307 0.12 -8.21 6.35
C THR A 307 1.53 -8.58 6.80
N GLU A 308 2.37 -7.57 7.04
CA GLU A 308 3.70 -7.72 7.61
C GLU A 308 3.73 -8.53 8.91
N LYS A 309 2.59 -8.58 9.63
CA LYS A 309 2.43 -9.33 10.89
C LYS A 309 2.68 -10.82 10.72
N LEU A 310 2.36 -11.40 9.56
CA LEU A 310 2.69 -12.79 9.25
C LEU A 310 4.13 -12.94 8.76
N TRP A 311 4.55 -12.09 7.81
CA TRP A 311 5.79 -12.30 7.08
C TRP A 311 7.05 -12.01 7.90
N ARG A 312 7.02 -10.99 8.77
CA ARG A 312 8.17 -10.62 9.61
C ARG A 312 8.60 -11.76 10.57
N PRO A 313 7.71 -12.37 11.38
CA PRO A 313 8.12 -13.47 12.25
C PRO A 313 8.62 -14.70 11.47
N LEU A 314 8.01 -15.03 10.32
CA LEU A 314 8.52 -16.08 9.43
C LEU A 314 9.96 -15.79 8.96
N HIS A 315 10.25 -14.54 8.58
CA HIS A 315 11.63 -14.15 8.27
C HIS A 315 12.55 -14.34 9.48
N MET A 316 12.13 -13.91 10.67
CA MET A 316 12.96 -13.86 11.87
C MET A 316 13.06 -15.14 12.69
N ARG A 317 12.61 -16.29 12.18
CA ARG A 317 12.57 -17.56 12.92
C ARG A 317 11.82 -17.47 14.26
N SER A 318 10.80 -16.62 14.30
CA SER A 318 9.81 -16.58 15.38
C SER A 318 8.53 -17.21 14.84
N ILE A 319 7.97 -18.22 15.50
CA ILE A 319 6.78 -18.90 14.96
C ILE A 319 5.58 -17.94 15.05
N PRO A 320 4.95 -17.57 13.92
CA PRO A 320 3.74 -16.77 13.96
C PRO A 320 2.56 -17.56 14.54
N ILE A 321 1.87 -16.94 15.50
CA ILE A 321 0.57 -17.38 15.97
C ILE A 321 -0.47 -16.50 15.26
N TYR A 322 -1.15 -17.05 14.26
CA TYR A 322 -1.95 -16.30 13.33
C TYR A 322 -3.44 -16.26 13.70
N HIS A 323 -4.05 -15.09 13.52
CA HIS A 323 -5.49 -14.87 13.56
C HIS A 323 -5.87 -13.74 12.59
N GLY A 324 -6.46 -14.09 11.45
CA GLY A 324 -6.73 -13.13 10.38
C GLY A 324 -7.51 -13.77 9.23
N ALA A 325 -6.95 -13.70 8.01
CA ALA A 325 -7.52 -14.28 6.81
C ALA A 325 -7.79 -15.79 6.95
N ARG A 326 -8.99 -16.25 6.57
CA ARG A 326 -9.31 -17.70 6.56
C ARG A 326 -8.50 -18.47 5.53
N THR A 327 -8.15 -17.81 4.46
CA THR A 327 -7.40 -18.38 3.33
C THR A 327 -5.90 -18.36 3.55
N VAL A 328 -5.40 -17.95 4.73
CA VAL A 328 -3.95 -17.87 5.00
C VAL A 328 -3.21 -19.18 4.73
N LYS A 329 -3.85 -20.33 4.93
CA LYS A 329 -3.28 -21.67 4.67
C LYS A 329 -2.88 -21.85 3.20
N ASP A 330 -3.49 -21.10 2.28
CA ASP A 330 -3.13 -21.11 0.86
C ASP A 330 -1.82 -20.35 0.57
N TRP A 331 -1.33 -19.53 1.50
CA TRP A 331 -0.25 -18.57 1.29
C TRP A 331 0.99 -18.79 2.15
N VAL A 332 0.89 -19.60 3.20
CA VAL A 332 2.05 -19.91 4.06
C VAL A 332 3.12 -20.68 3.31
N PRO A 333 4.42 -20.50 3.62
CA PRO A 333 5.50 -21.06 2.81
C PRO A 333 5.64 -22.59 2.88
N ALA A 334 5.14 -23.20 3.96
CA ALA A 334 4.98 -24.63 4.13
C ALA A 334 3.73 -24.91 4.98
N GLU A 335 3.21 -26.13 4.95
CA GLU A 335 2.01 -26.53 5.70
C GLU A 335 2.21 -26.34 7.21
N HIS A 336 3.40 -26.72 7.72
CA HIS A 336 3.79 -26.60 9.11
C HIS A 336 4.78 -25.43 9.29
N SER A 337 4.29 -24.20 9.21
CA SER A 337 5.11 -22.99 9.44
C SER A 337 4.43 -21.92 10.30
N VAL A 338 3.16 -22.13 10.66
CA VAL A 338 2.31 -21.18 11.38
C VAL A 338 1.45 -21.93 12.39
N ILE A 339 1.25 -21.35 13.57
CA ILE A 339 0.26 -21.81 14.55
C ILE A 339 -1.02 -21.03 14.33
N TYR A 340 -2.15 -21.69 14.12
CA TYR A 340 -3.43 -21.00 13.95
C TYR A 340 -4.16 -20.91 15.29
N ALA A 341 -4.41 -19.70 15.79
CA ALA A 341 -5.08 -19.53 17.08
C ALA A 341 -6.50 -20.14 17.10
N GLU A 342 -7.11 -20.30 15.93
CA GLU A 342 -8.45 -20.87 15.77
C GLU A 342 -8.51 -22.40 15.76
N ASP A 343 -7.37 -23.08 15.70
CA ASP A 343 -7.30 -24.54 15.83
C ASP A 343 -7.40 -24.98 17.31
N PHE A 344 -7.44 -24.03 18.26
CA PHE A 344 -7.57 -24.27 19.71
C PHE A 344 -8.93 -23.83 20.23
N ASN A 345 -9.51 -24.57 21.18
CA ASN A 345 -10.84 -24.24 21.71
C ASN A 345 -10.83 -22.97 22.57
N ASN A 346 -9.68 -22.64 23.16
CA ASN A 346 -9.51 -21.50 24.05
C ASN A 346 -8.02 -21.09 24.18
N PRO A 347 -7.73 -19.87 24.68
CA PRO A 347 -6.35 -19.39 24.86
C PRO A 347 -5.47 -20.23 25.81
N ARG A 348 -6.07 -21.01 26.73
CA ARG A 348 -5.29 -21.90 27.61
C ARG A 348 -4.71 -23.07 26.84
N GLU A 349 -5.50 -23.73 25.99
CA GLU A 349 -5.01 -24.82 25.14
C GLU A 349 -3.89 -24.35 24.21
N LEU A 350 -4.03 -23.16 23.63
CA LEU A 350 -2.95 -22.53 22.87
C LEU A 350 -1.70 -22.35 23.75
N ALA A 351 -1.84 -21.76 24.94
CA ALA A 351 -0.71 -21.57 25.85
C ALA A 351 -0.02 -22.88 26.25
N ASP A 352 -0.78 -23.95 26.49
CA ASP A 352 -0.23 -25.26 26.84
C ASP A 352 0.55 -25.87 25.66
N TYR A 353 0.07 -25.68 24.43
CA TYR A 353 0.82 -26.07 23.23
C TYR A 353 2.10 -25.27 23.02
N LEU A 354 2.06 -23.95 23.26
CA LEU A 354 3.26 -23.10 23.18
C LEU A 354 4.32 -23.56 24.20
N LYS A 355 3.94 -23.86 25.44
CA LYS A 355 4.86 -24.40 26.46
C LYS A 355 5.45 -25.74 26.08
N TYR A 356 4.67 -26.61 25.43
CA TYR A 356 5.19 -27.86 24.88
C TYR A 356 6.29 -27.59 23.85
N LEU A 357 6.09 -26.65 22.92
CA LEU A 357 7.10 -26.25 21.93
C LEU A 357 8.31 -25.56 22.58
N GLU A 358 8.14 -24.81 23.66
CA GLU A 358 9.28 -24.25 24.41
C GLU A 358 10.19 -25.33 24.99
N ALA A 359 9.59 -26.41 25.48
CA ALA A 359 10.28 -27.53 26.12
C ALA A 359 10.78 -28.61 25.13
N ASN A 360 10.33 -28.56 23.87
CA ASN A 360 10.68 -29.56 22.84
C ASN A 360 11.28 -28.87 21.60
N GLU A 361 12.61 -28.78 21.58
CA GLU A 361 13.35 -28.14 20.51
C GLU A 361 13.16 -28.85 19.15
N THR A 362 13.01 -30.18 19.14
CA THR A 362 12.75 -30.92 17.89
C THR A 362 11.41 -30.51 17.28
N ALA A 363 10.35 -30.44 18.09
CA ALA A 363 9.03 -29.99 17.62
C ALA A 363 9.02 -28.51 17.22
N TYR A 364 9.81 -27.66 17.91
CA TYR A 364 9.98 -26.27 17.52
C TYR A 364 10.66 -26.13 16.15
N GLU A 365 11.71 -26.91 15.88
CA GLU A 365 12.46 -26.83 14.63
C GLU A 365 11.69 -27.33 13.40
N GLU A 366 10.69 -28.21 13.57
CA GLU A 366 9.81 -28.67 12.48
C GLU A 366 9.10 -27.51 11.76
N TYR A 367 8.83 -26.40 12.45
CA TYR A 367 8.18 -25.21 11.89
C TYR A 367 9.02 -24.48 10.84
N PHE A 368 10.34 -24.72 10.77
CA PHE A 368 11.26 -23.95 9.94
C PHE A 368 11.75 -24.68 8.69
N SER A 369 11.10 -25.79 8.30
CA SER A 369 11.44 -26.52 7.07
C SER A 369 11.49 -25.64 5.81
N TYR A 370 10.63 -24.60 5.75
CA TYR A 370 10.60 -23.64 4.65
C TYR A 370 11.88 -22.80 4.51
N LYS A 371 12.73 -22.73 5.55
CA LYS A 371 14.03 -22.04 5.48
C LYS A 371 14.99 -22.70 4.48
N VAL A 372 14.82 -24.00 4.23
CA VAL A 372 15.57 -24.72 3.18
C VAL A 372 14.90 -24.53 1.83
N LYS A 373 13.56 -24.67 1.78
CA LYS A 373 12.80 -24.58 0.54
C LYS A 373 11.33 -24.25 0.81
N VAL A 374 10.83 -23.18 0.18
CA VAL A 374 9.39 -22.91 0.11
C VAL A 374 8.73 -24.02 -0.74
N THR A 375 7.66 -24.63 -0.22
CA THR A 375 6.98 -25.77 -0.88
C THR A 375 5.58 -25.41 -1.39
N ASN A 376 5.01 -24.29 -0.95
CA ASN A 376 3.71 -23.85 -1.39
C ASN A 376 3.74 -23.31 -2.83
N GLN A 377 3.22 -24.11 -3.78
CA GLN A 377 3.22 -23.76 -5.19
C GLN A 377 2.36 -22.53 -5.54
N ARG A 378 1.27 -22.28 -4.79
CA ARG A 378 0.44 -21.08 -5.01
C ARG A 378 1.23 -19.83 -4.68
N LEU A 379 1.90 -19.82 -3.52
CA LEU A 379 2.75 -18.71 -3.13
C LEU A 379 3.86 -18.49 -4.15
N ILE A 380 4.54 -19.57 -4.59
CA ILE A 380 5.61 -19.48 -5.57
C ILE A 380 5.11 -18.86 -6.89
N ASN A 381 4.00 -19.37 -7.43
CA ASN A 381 3.43 -18.86 -8.67
C ASN A 381 3.01 -17.40 -8.53
N ALA A 382 2.28 -17.04 -7.46
CA ALA A 382 1.86 -15.65 -7.23
C ALA A 382 3.05 -14.68 -7.10
N MET A 383 4.14 -15.11 -6.48
CA MET A 383 5.36 -14.30 -6.36
C MET A 383 6.12 -14.14 -7.68
N ASN A 384 6.00 -15.11 -8.60
CA ASN A 384 6.57 -15.03 -9.95
C ASN A 384 5.69 -14.20 -10.90
N ASP A 385 4.37 -14.29 -10.74
CA ASP A 385 3.39 -13.68 -11.65
C ASP A 385 3.07 -12.21 -11.29
N ARG A 386 3.45 -11.74 -10.09
CA ARG A 386 3.17 -10.35 -9.67
C ARG A 386 3.87 -9.35 -10.60
N ILE A 387 3.11 -8.36 -11.06
CA ILE A 387 3.56 -7.32 -12.00
C ILE A 387 4.15 -6.08 -11.31
N TRP A 388 4.11 -6.05 -9.97
CA TRP A 388 4.60 -4.95 -9.15
C TRP A 388 5.54 -5.48 -8.06
N ASN A 389 6.40 -4.62 -7.53
CA ASN A 389 7.27 -4.94 -6.40
C ASN A 389 7.39 -3.75 -5.45
N TYR A 390 6.86 -3.89 -4.23
CA TYR A 390 6.88 -2.83 -3.23
C TYR A 390 8.29 -2.53 -2.66
N TYR A 391 9.23 -3.49 -2.74
CA TYR A 391 10.51 -3.44 -2.01
C TYR A 391 11.76 -3.42 -2.89
N LYS A 392 11.63 -3.42 -4.23
CA LYS A 392 12.75 -3.43 -5.18
C LYS A 392 12.47 -2.52 -6.36
N ASP A 393 13.52 -2.08 -7.06
CA ASP A 393 13.46 -1.44 -8.37
C ASP A 393 12.44 -2.14 -9.29
N GLY A 394 11.38 -1.42 -9.66
CA GLY A 394 10.22 -1.95 -10.36
C GLY A 394 9.04 -0.98 -10.35
N ILE A 395 7.94 -1.38 -10.97
CA ILE A 395 6.68 -0.64 -10.91
C ILE A 395 6.06 -0.90 -9.52
N ASP A 396 5.77 0.16 -8.76
CA ASP A 396 5.03 0.01 -7.51
C ASP A 396 3.58 -0.44 -7.78
N PHE A 397 2.86 -0.89 -6.76
CA PHE A 397 1.52 -1.44 -6.92
C PHE A 397 0.47 -0.39 -7.35
N ILE A 398 0.68 0.89 -7.04
CA ILE A 398 -0.18 2.00 -7.48
C ILE A 398 0.03 2.18 -8.98
N GLU A 399 1.27 2.19 -9.44
CA GLU A 399 1.62 2.31 -10.84
C GLU A 399 1.18 1.09 -11.67
N GLY A 400 1.24 -0.11 -11.09
CA GLY A 400 0.68 -1.31 -11.70
C GLY A 400 -0.83 -1.19 -11.90
N PHE A 401 -1.55 -0.66 -10.91
CA PHE A 401 -2.99 -0.41 -11.01
C PHE A 401 -3.33 0.73 -11.99
N ASN A 402 -2.59 1.84 -11.96
CA ASN A 402 -2.70 2.91 -12.95
C ASN A 402 -2.57 2.34 -14.36
N CYS A 403 -1.58 1.46 -14.58
CA CYS A 403 -1.37 0.87 -15.89
C CYS A 403 -2.47 -0.08 -16.34
N LEU A 404 -3.03 -0.89 -15.44
CA LEU A 404 -4.23 -1.66 -15.76
C LEU A 404 -5.37 -0.72 -16.21
N MET A 405 -5.65 0.32 -15.43
CA MET A 405 -6.75 1.24 -15.71
C MET A 405 -6.53 2.01 -17.03
N CYS A 406 -5.29 2.41 -17.30
CA CYS A 406 -4.84 3.02 -18.55
C CYS A 406 -5.18 2.13 -19.75
N GLN A 407 -4.75 0.87 -19.70
CA GLN A 407 -4.98 -0.11 -20.76
C GLN A 407 -6.47 -0.41 -20.96
N LYS A 408 -7.25 -0.48 -19.87
CA LYS A 408 -8.69 -0.74 -19.95
C LYS A 408 -9.48 0.44 -20.49
N LEU A 409 -9.07 1.66 -20.18
CA LEU A 409 -9.69 2.85 -20.77
C LEU A 409 -9.35 2.96 -22.25
N ASP A 410 -8.09 2.74 -22.63
CA ASP A 410 -7.64 2.71 -24.03
C ASP A 410 -8.35 1.61 -24.86
N GLU A 411 -8.51 0.41 -24.30
CA GLU A 411 -9.27 -0.69 -24.92
C GLU A 411 -10.73 -0.29 -25.22
N LEU A 412 -11.38 0.44 -24.30
CA LEU A 412 -12.74 0.95 -24.50
C LEU A 412 -12.77 2.04 -25.58
N SER A 413 -11.79 2.94 -25.60
CA SER A 413 -11.67 3.98 -26.63
C SER A 413 -11.52 3.38 -28.02
N ILE A 414 -10.66 2.37 -28.17
CA ILE A 414 -10.49 1.64 -29.44
C ILE A 414 -11.78 0.93 -29.83
N ALA A 415 -12.42 0.20 -28.90
CA ALA A 415 -13.67 -0.49 -29.18
C ALA A 415 -14.78 0.47 -29.64
N LYS A 416 -14.90 1.64 -29.01
CA LYS A 416 -15.83 2.71 -29.41
C LYS A 416 -15.56 3.17 -30.85
N LYS A 417 -14.30 3.39 -31.22
CA LYS A 417 -13.89 3.75 -32.60
C LYS A 417 -14.22 2.66 -33.62
N GLU A 418 -14.16 1.39 -33.21
CA GLU A 418 -14.50 0.21 -34.02
C GLU A 418 -16.01 -0.12 -34.02
N ASN A 419 -16.86 0.66 -33.36
CA ASN A 419 -18.28 0.34 -33.11
C ASN A 419 -18.51 -1.02 -32.43
N ARG A 420 -17.53 -1.47 -31.62
CA ARG A 420 -17.59 -2.71 -30.84
C ARG A 420 -18.07 -2.41 -29.43
N VAL A 421 -19.05 -3.18 -28.96
CA VAL A 421 -19.57 -3.07 -27.59
C VAL A 421 -18.80 -4.00 -26.68
N ILE A 422 -18.16 -3.44 -25.64
CA ILE A 422 -17.57 -4.20 -24.54
C ILE A 422 -18.54 -4.15 -23.36
N PRO A 423 -19.03 -5.29 -22.85
CA PRO A 423 -19.86 -5.31 -21.65
C PRO A 423 -19.14 -4.69 -20.45
N PRO A 424 -19.82 -3.89 -19.61
CA PRO A 424 -19.20 -3.31 -18.43
C PRO A 424 -18.81 -4.42 -17.45
N ARG A 425 -17.54 -4.44 -17.03
CA ARG A 425 -17.09 -5.28 -15.93
C ARG A 425 -17.59 -4.70 -14.61
N ILE A 426 -18.09 -5.54 -13.72
CA ILE A 426 -18.55 -5.14 -12.40
C ILE A 426 -17.85 -6.02 -11.37
N VAL A 427 -17.32 -5.38 -10.33
CA VAL A 427 -16.64 -6.05 -9.23
C VAL A 427 -17.64 -6.81 -8.35
N ASP A 428 -17.29 -8.03 -7.96
CA ASP A 428 -18.09 -8.86 -7.07
C ASP A 428 -17.51 -8.93 -5.63
N ILE A 429 -18.23 -9.61 -4.74
CA ILE A 429 -17.89 -9.68 -3.31
C ILE A 429 -16.55 -10.39 -3.03
N LYS A 430 -16.06 -11.23 -3.95
CA LYS A 430 -14.80 -11.96 -3.76
C LYS A 430 -13.59 -11.02 -3.75
N HIS A 431 -13.72 -9.82 -4.32
CA HIS A 431 -12.66 -8.82 -4.36
C HIS A 431 -12.40 -8.14 -3.00
N TYR A 432 -13.27 -8.33 -2.00
CA TYR A 432 -13.16 -7.71 -0.67
C TYR A 432 -13.87 -8.54 0.42
N ASN A 433 -13.65 -9.86 0.44
CA ASN A 433 -14.45 -10.79 1.26
C ASN A 433 -14.04 -10.76 2.75
N CYS A 434 -14.72 -9.94 3.54
CA CYS A 434 -14.51 -9.82 4.98
C CYS A 434 -15.65 -10.45 5.80
N GLU A 435 -15.28 -11.17 6.85
CA GLU A 435 -16.24 -11.72 7.80
C GLU A 435 -16.88 -10.62 8.65
N THR A 436 -18.15 -10.81 9.01
CA THR A 436 -18.79 -10.01 10.05
C THR A 436 -17.98 -10.13 11.35
N PRO A 437 -17.71 -9.02 12.08
CA PRO A 437 -16.99 -9.07 13.35
C PRO A 437 -17.66 -10.01 14.36
N GLN A 438 -16.88 -10.91 14.95
CA GLN A 438 -17.36 -11.91 15.92
C GLN A 438 -16.49 -11.93 17.19
N LYS A 439 -17.13 -11.87 18.36
CA LYS A 439 -16.46 -12.09 19.65
C LYS A 439 -16.27 -13.59 19.85
N ARG A 440 -15.03 -14.08 19.74
CA ARG A 440 -14.69 -15.51 19.93
C ARG A 440 -14.53 -15.92 21.40
N LEU A 441 -14.42 -14.95 22.32
CA LEU A 441 -14.48 -15.21 23.76
C LEU A 441 -15.91 -15.04 24.27
N THR A 442 -16.36 -15.95 25.14
CA THR A 442 -17.71 -15.91 25.73
C THR A 442 -17.94 -14.63 26.55
N LYS A 443 -19.22 -14.27 26.77
CA LYS A 443 -19.81 -13.00 27.26
C LYS A 443 -19.18 -12.30 28.49
N LYS A 444 -18.12 -12.82 29.11
CA LYS A 444 -17.49 -12.27 30.33
C LYS A 444 -16.60 -11.04 30.07
N TYR A 445 -16.32 -10.72 28.81
CA TYR A 445 -15.53 -9.55 28.43
C TYR A 445 -16.46 -8.44 27.93
N MET A 446 -16.67 -7.42 28.76
CA MET A 446 -17.24 -6.15 28.30
C MET A 446 -16.22 -5.51 27.38
N ASP A 447 -16.40 -5.72 26.07
CA ASP A 447 -15.82 -4.81 25.10
C ASP A 447 -16.67 -3.54 25.07
N HIS A 448 -16.01 -2.39 25.16
CA HIS A 448 -16.66 -1.09 25.00
C HIS A 448 -16.93 -0.74 23.54
N PHE A 449 -16.31 -1.45 22.58
CA PHE A 449 -16.48 -1.17 21.15
C PHE A 449 -17.37 -2.21 20.44
N ASP A 450 -18.47 -1.73 19.86
CA ASP A 450 -19.45 -2.56 19.16
C ASP A 450 -19.18 -2.62 17.65
N TRP A 451 -18.19 -3.41 17.24
CA TRP A 451 -17.89 -3.64 15.82
C TRP A 451 -19.04 -4.30 15.05
N TYR A 452 -19.88 -5.10 15.71
CA TYR A 452 -21.07 -5.65 15.07
C TYR A 452 -22.06 -4.54 14.70
N GLY A 453 -22.32 -3.60 15.61
CA GLY A 453 -23.11 -2.41 15.35
C GLY A 453 -22.50 -1.50 14.29
N VAL A 454 -21.17 -1.32 14.28
CA VAL A 454 -20.47 -0.58 13.20
C VAL A 454 -20.68 -1.26 11.85
N TYR A 455 -20.51 -2.58 11.76
CA TYR A 455 -20.74 -3.36 10.55
C TYR A 455 -22.19 -3.21 10.05
N ALA A 456 -23.18 -3.33 10.94
CA ALA A 456 -24.59 -3.16 10.60
C ALA A 456 -24.94 -1.74 10.10
N ARG A 457 -24.35 -0.69 10.70
CA ARG A 457 -24.49 0.68 10.21
C ARG A 457 -23.81 0.87 8.85
N GLY A 458 -22.62 0.30 8.68
CA GLY A 458 -21.90 0.29 7.40
C GLY A 458 -22.73 -0.31 6.26
N TYR A 459 -23.46 -1.39 6.52
CA TYR A 459 -24.36 -2.00 5.55
C TYR A 459 -25.48 -1.05 5.10
N ASN A 460 -26.13 -0.39 6.06
CA ASN A 460 -27.17 0.58 5.75
C ASN A 460 -26.61 1.80 4.99
N HIS A 461 -25.41 2.25 5.36
CA HIS A 461 -24.75 3.34 4.66
C HIS A 461 -24.39 2.94 3.21
N ALA A 462 -23.88 1.73 2.99
CA ALA A 462 -23.57 1.20 1.67
C ALA A 462 -24.79 1.20 0.72
N LYS A 463 -25.99 0.89 1.24
CA LYS A 463 -27.25 1.01 0.48
C LYS A 463 -27.57 2.45 0.07
N VAL A 464 -27.39 3.39 1.00
CA VAL A 464 -27.63 4.82 0.74
C VAL A 464 -26.66 5.31 -0.34
N ILE A 465 -25.37 4.98 -0.23
CA ILE A 465 -24.34 5.33 -1.21
C ILE A 465 -24.72 4.79 -2.59
N ARG A 466 -25.07 3.50 -2.68
CA ARG A 466 -25.50 2.89 -3.95
C ARG A 466 -26.67 3.65 -4.57
N ASN A 467 -27.73 3.88 -3.80
CA ASN A 467 -28.92 4.55 -4.30
C ASN A 467 -28.61 5.97 -4.80
N ARG A 468 -27.73 6.70 -4.12
CA ARG A 468 -27.30 8.04 -4.56
C ARG A 468 -26.56 8.00 -5.89
N VAL A 469 -25.64 7.06 -6.04
CA VAL A 469 -24.85 6.92 -7.28
C VAL A 469 -25.74 6.51 -8.45
N LEU A 470 -26.70 5.59 -8.23
CA LEU A 470 -27.65 5.19 -9.27
C LEU A 470 -28.63 6.31 -9.66
N ASN A 471 -28.97 7.20 -8.72
CA ASN A 471 -29.89 8.31 -8.95
C ASN A 471 -29.19 9.63 -9.30
N ASN A 472 -27.85 9.67 -9.34
CA ASN A 472 -27.05 10.89 -9.57
C ASN A 472 -27.38 12.06 -8.62
N THR A 473 -27.58 11.77 -7.34
CA THR A 473 -27.92 12.77 -6.32
C THR A 473 -26.72 13.11 -5.42
N HIS A 474 -26.40 14.40 -5.27
CA HIS A 474 -25.44 14.91 -4.28
C HIS A 474 -26.02 14.90 -2.84
N PHE A 475 -25.18 15.03 -1.80
CA PHE A 475 -25.65 15.15 -0.40
C PHE A 475 -26.17 16.55 -0.12
#